data_AF-A0A9E5M2M0-F1
#
_entry.id   AF-A0A9E5M2M0-F1
#
_cell.length_a   1.000
_cell.length_b   1.000
_cell.length_c   1.000
_cell.angle_alpha   90.00
_cell.angle_beta   90.00
_cell.angle_gamma   90.00
#
_symmetry.space_group_name_H-M   'P 1'
#
loop_
_entity.id
_entity.type
_entity.pdbx_description
1 polymer ?
#
loop_
_entity_poly.entity_id
_entity_poly.type
_entity_poly.pdbx_seq_one_letter_code
_entity_poly.pdbx_strand_id
1 'polypeptide(L)'
;MALLLHLGCSHVAHNVRAKVAHAMRFLAILLVLMKLFGHAAQATEVFNGVPIHLGSTFLHEKRAMQLHGVITPEETLTIVSAMERIAATVNEAHAESVQHQNAWRKNTPSQNIELRNALQASGIDPHLGIAVKQIHHWQVWPQRIVFDVDYFLPERVGHAPQIYRDRYELTKTPAGWMFSGHPHPQAIGKLTCQFVNALWVCPPSPAP
;
A
#
# COMPACT_ATOMS: atom_id res chain seq x y z
N MET A 1 14.50 22.99 -64.86
CA MET A 1 15.34 22.76 -63.66
C MET A 1 14.50 22.63 -62.36
N ALA A 2 13.33 21.97 -62.40
CA ALA A 2 12.45 21.82 -61.22
C ALA A 2 12.09 20.35 -60.88
N LEU A 3 12.41 19.39 -61.76
CA LEU A 3 12.03 17.98 -61.55
C LEU A 3 13.02 17.16 -60.69
N LEU A 4 14.26 17.62 -60.54
CA LEU A 4 15.31 16.88 -59.79
C LEU A 4 15.28 17.11 -58.27
N LEU A 5 14.61 18.16 -57.78
CA LEU A 5 14.52 18.48 -56.35
C LEU A 5 13.43 17.70 -55.61
N HIS A 6 12.38 17.22 -56.31
CA HIS A 6 11.29 16.45 -55.67
C HIS A 6 11.61 14.97 -55.46
N LEU A 7 12.53 14.38 -56.24
CA LEU A 7 12.92 12.97 -56.09
C LEU A 7 13.92 12.73 -54.94
N GLY A 8 14.75 13.73 -54.61
CA GLY A 8 15.69 13.65 -53.48
C GLY A 8 15.00 13.67 -52.11
N CYS A 9 13.89 14.39 -51.97
CA CYS A 9 13.18 14.55 -50.70
C CYS A 9 12.37 13.30 -50.30
N SER A 10 11.80 12.60 -51.28
CA SER A 10 10.99 11.39 -51.03
C SER A 10 11.83 10.18 -50.58
N HIS A 11 13.08 10.05 -51.06
CA HIS A 11 13.97 8.94 -50.68
C HIS A 11 14.50 9.06 -49.24
N VAL A 12 14.68 10.28 -48.73
CA VAL A 12 15.12 10.52 -47.34
C VAL A 12 13.97 10.26 -46.37
N ALA A 13 12.75 10.71 -46.68
CA ALA A 13 11.58 10.49 -45.83
C ALA A 13 11.22 9.00 -45.68
N HIS A 14 11.31 8.20 -46.75
CA HIS A 14 11.05 6.75 -46.68
C HIS A 14 12.13 5.99 -45.88
N ASN A 15 13.40 6.35 -46.02
CA ASN A 15 14.50 5.72 -45.26
C ASN A 15 14.46 6.06 -43.77
N VAL A 16 14.05 7.29 -43.40
CA VAL A 16 13.86 7.68 -42.00
C VAL A 16 12.66 6.94 -41.40
N ARG A 17 11.54 6.84 -42.12
CA ARG A 17 10.33 6.15 -41.63
C ARG A 17 10.54 4.65 -41.44
N ALA A 18 11.32 4.00 -42.30
CA ALA A 18 11.69 2.58 -42.15
C ALA A 18 12.63 2.33 -40.96
N LYS A 19 13.62 3.21 -40.72
CA LYS A 19 14.52 3.12 -39.56
C LYS A 19 13.79 3.35 -38.24
N VAL A 20 12.86 4.30 -38.19
CA VAL A 20 12.02 4.56 -37.00
C VAL A 20 11.08 3.37 -36.73
N ALA A 21 10.50 2.76 -37.77
CA ALA A 21 9.66 1.58 -37.61
C ALA A 21 10.43 0.37 -37.07
N HIS A 22 11.68 0.15 -37.51
CA HIS A 22 12.54 -0.88 -36.95
C HIS A 22 12.95 -0.57 -35.51
N ALA A 23 13.35 0.66 -35.20
CA ALA A 23 13.69 1.08 -33.83
C ALA A 23 12.50 0.92 -32.87
N MET A 24 11.29 1.29 -33.30
CA MET A 24 10.06 1.11 -32.52
C MET A 24 9.70 -0.35 -32.30
N ARG A 25 9.95 -1.23 -33.30
CA ARG A 25 9.79 -2.69 -33.13
C ARG A 25 10.80 -3.27 -32.14
N PHE A 26 12.06 -2.86 -32.20
CA PHE A 26 13.08 -3.27 -31.22
C PHE A 26 12.74 -2.78 -29.81
N LEU A 27 12.25 -1.54 -29.67
CA LEU A 27 11.79 -1.01 -28.39
C LEU A 27 10.58 -1.78 -27.85
N ALA A 28 9.62 -2.13 -28.70
CA ALA A 28 8.46 -2.94 -28.30
C ALA A 28 8.85 -4.36 -27.86
N ILE A 29 9.77 -5.00 -28.59
CA ILE A 29 10.29 -6.34 -28.23
C ILE A 29 11.09 -6.25 -26.93
N LEU A 30 11.90 -5.22 -26.74
CA LEU A 30 12.64 -4.97 -25.49
C LEU A 30 11.69 -4.76 -24.32
N LEU A 31 10.60 -4.00 -24.49
CA LEU A 31 9.58 -3.79 -23.45
C LEU A 31 8.82 -5.08 -23.12
N VAL A 32 8.52 -5.92 -24.12
CA VAL A 32 7.89 -7.23 -23.90
C VAL A 32 8.84 -8.19 -23.17
N LEU A 33 10.13 -8.20 -23.55
CA LEU A 33 11.16 -8.98 -22.85
C LEU A 33 11.37 -8.48 -21.42
N MET A 34 11.38 -7.17 -21.18
CA MET A 34 11.44 -6.62 -19.81
C MET A 34 10.22 -6.98 -18.97
N LYS A 35 9.02 -7.12 -19.57
CA LYS A 35 7.84 -7.62 -18.86
C LYS A 35 7.88 -9.14 -18.59
N LEU A 36 8.54 -9.92 -19.44
CA LEU A 36 8.70 -11.37 -19.28
C LEU A 36 9.79 -11.74 -18.27
N PHE A 37 10.85 -10.92 -18.15
CA PHE A 37 11.98 -11.18 -17.24
C PHE A 37 12.00 -10.28 -16.00
N GLY A 38 11.05 -9.37 -15.86
CA GLY A 38 10.85 -8.56 -14.66
C GLY A 38 10.40 -9.43 -13.50
N HIS A 39 11.32 -10.17 -12.89
CA HIS A 39 11.13 -10.67 -11.54
C HIS A 39 10.83 -9.44 -10.68
N ALA A 40 9.64 -9.42 -10.06
CA ALA A 40 9.33 -8.41 -9.05
C ALA A 40 10.52 -8.37 -8.09
N ALA A 41 11.16 -7.21 -7.93
CA ALA A 41 12.32 -7.08 -7.07
C ALA A 41 11.92 -7.51 -5.65
N GLN A 42 12.32 -8.71 -5.25
CA GLN A 42 12.05 -9.25 -3.93
C GLN A 42 13.07 -8.63 -2.97
N ALA A 43 12.62 -7.65 -2.19
CA ALA A 43 13.45 -7.07 -1.14
C ALA A 43 13.38 -7.97 0.09
N THR A 44 14.52 -8.37 0.64
CA THR A 44 14.60 -9.05 1.94
C THR A 44 15.17 -8.07 2.95
N GLU A 45 14.47 -7.89 4.07
CA GLU A 45 14.92 -7.04 5.19
C GLU A 45 14.89 -7.83 6.50
N VAL A 46 15.77 -7.48 7.42
CA VAL A 46 15.87 -8.15 8.73
C VAL A 46 15.24 -7.28 9.80
N PHE A 47 14.21 -7.80 10.47
CA PHE A 47 13.51 -7.16 11.58
C PHE A 47 13.71 -7.98 12.83
N ASN A 48 14.28 -7.39 13.89
CA ASN A 48 14.51 -8.07 15.17
C ASN A 48 15.24 -9.44 15.00
N GLY A 49 16.18 -9.52 14.05
CA GLY A 49 16.91 -10.76 13.72
C GLY A 49 16.17 -11.75 12.80
N VAL A 50 14.93 -11.45 12.40
CA VAL A 50 14.11 -12.28 11.51
C VAL A 50 14.12 -11.73 10.09
N PRO A 51 14.51 -12.52 9.07
CA PRO A 51 14.42 -12.09 7.68
C PRO A 51 12.96 -12.12 7.21
N ILE A 52 12.54 -11.04 6.55
CA ILE A 52 11.21 -10.88 5.96
C ILE A 52 11.37 -10.66 4.46
N HIS A 53 10.73 -11.52 3.66
CA HIS A 53 10.62 -11.36 2.21
C HIS A 53 9.43 -10.47 1.86
N LEU A 54 9.69 -9.38 1.16
CA LEU A 54 8.69 -8.38 0.81
C LEU A 54 8.39 -8.49 -0.69
N GLY A 55 7.18 -8.98 -1.01
CA GLY A 55 6.65 -9.05 -2.37
C GLY A 55 6.08 -7.71 -2.90
N SER A 56 5.52 -7.73 -4.11
CA SER A 56 4.96 -6.54 -4.78
C SER A 56 3.77 -5.91 -4.05
N THR A 57 2.93 -6.75 -3.44
CA THR A 57 1.75 -6.37 -2.65
C THR A 57 2.07 -5.64 -1.35
N PHE A 58 3.35 -5.50 -1.01
CA PHE A 58 3.83 -4.95 0.27
C PHE A 58 4.67 -3.68 0.08
N LEU A 59 5.01 -3.31 -1.16
CA LEU A 59 5.98 -2.24 -1.44
C LEU A 59 5.45 -0.86 -1.04
N HIS A 60 4.13 -0.66 -0.99
CA HIS A 60 3.52 0.61 -0.60
C HIS A 60 3.37 0.75 0.93
N GLU A 61 3.15 -0.37 1.64
CA GLU A 61 2.89 -0.43 3.08
C GLU A 61 4.16 -0.76 3.89
N LYS A 62 5.23 -1.22 3.24
CA LYS A 62 6.53 -1.56 3.83
C LYS A 62 7.11 -0.45 4.70
N ARG A 63 7.06 0.80 4.23
CA ARG A 63 7.57 1.96 5.00
C ARG A 63 6.66 2.35 6.15
N ALA A 64 5.42 1.88 6.14
CA ALA A 64 4.46 2.20 7.17
C ALA A 64 4.60 1.27 8.39
N MET A 65 5.04 0.02 8.21
CA MET A 65 5.12 -0.93 9.33
C MET A 65 6.26 -0.60 10.30
N GLN A 66 5.92 -0.15 11.50
CA GLN A 66 6.88 0.14 12.56
C GLN A 66 7.14 -1.12 13.39
N LEU A 67 8.08 -1.96 12.94
CA LEU A 67 8.40 -3.25 13.58
C LEU A 67 9.70 -3.26 14.39
N HIS A 68 10.63 -2.32 14.13
CA HIS A 68 11.95 -2.32 14.76
C HIS A 68 11.89 -1.95 16.24
N GLY A 69 12.38 -2.84 17.12
CA GLY A 69 12.53 -2.56 18.56
C GLY A 69 11.22 -2.42 19.34
N VAL A 70 10.07 -2.71 18.71
CA VAL A 70 8.74 -2.62 19.33
C VAL A 70 8.18 -4.00 19.69
N ILE A 71 8.68 -5.07 19.07
CA ILE A 71 8.19 -6.45 19.21
C ILE A 71 9.34 -7.47 19.29
N THR A 72 9.09 -8.66 19.82
CA THR A 72 10.08 -9.75 19.93
C THR A 72 10.31 -10.47 18.60
N PRO A 73 11.35 -11.30 18.46
CA PRO A 73 11.54 -12.17 17.29
C PRO A 73 10.35 -13.12 17.04
N GLU A 74 9.76 -13.69 18.09
CA GLU A 74 8.60 -14.60 18.00
C GLU A 74 7.35 -13.86 17.52
N GLU A 75 7.12 -12.65 18.03
CA GLU A 75 6.07 -11.76 17.55
C GLU A 75 6.30 -11.34 16.10
N THR A 76 7.57 -11.10 15.73
CA THR A 76 7.96 -10.80 14.35
C THR A 76 7.61 -11.96 13.41
N LEU A 77 7.89 -13.21 13.78
CA LEU A 77 7.49 -14.40 13.01
C LEU A 77 5.96 -14.51 12.88
N THR A 78 5.23 -14.16 13.93
CA THR A 78 3.77 -14.14 13.92
C THR A 78 3.26 -13.10 12.91
N ILE A 79 3.81 -11.89 12.91
CA ILE A 79 3.49 -10.84 11.93
C ILE A 79 3.86 -11.26 10.51
N VAL A 80 5.03 -11.87 10.30
CA VAL A 80 5.44 -12.40 8.98
C VAL A 80 4.40 -13.35 8.44
N SER A 81 3.89 -14.26 9.28
CA SER A 81 2.84 -15.20 8.86
C SER A 81 1.50 -14.53 8.54
N ALA A 82 1.22 -13.34 9.10
CA ALA A 82 0.00 -12.57 8.90
C ALA A 82 0.11 -11.47 7.85
N MET A 83 1.32 -11.24 7.31
CA MET A 83 1.67 -10.04 6.54
C MET A 83 0.73 -9.78 5.37
N GLU A 84 0.42 -10.81 4.58
CA GLU A 84 -0.50 -10.70 3.44
C GLU A 84 -1.88 -10.22 3.87
N ARG A 85 -2.38 -10.70 5.02
CA ARG A 85 -3.69 -10.31 5.54
C ARG A 85 -3.65 -8.90 6.10
N ILE A 86 -2.58 -8.50 6.79
CA ILE A 86 -2.41 -7.12 7.27
C ILE A 86 -2.49 -6.16 6.09
N ALA A 87 -1.67 -6.35 5.05
CA ALA A 87 -1.66 -5.51 3.86
C ALA A 87 -3.04 -5.46 3.18
N ALA A 88 -3.66 -6.63 2.99
CA ALA A 88 -5.00 -6.71 2.41
C ALA A 88 -6.05 -5.95 3.23
N THR A 89 -6.02 -6.01 4.56
CA THR A 89 -6.97 -5.31 5.44
C THR A 89 -6.79 -3.80 5.34
N VAL A 90 -5.54 -3.34 5.35
CA VAL A 90 -5.22 -1.92 5.25
C VAL A 90 -5.63 -1.35 3.88
N ASN A 91 -5.40 -2.10 2.81
CA ASN A 91 -5.73 -1.69 1.44
C ASN A 91 -7.23 -1.71 1.18
N GLU A 92 -7.94 -2.70 1.72
CA GLU A 92 -9.41 -2.75 1.67
C GLU A 92 -10.03 -1.56 2.43
N ALA A 93 -9.44 -1.17 3.57
CA ALA A 93 -9.95 -0.08 4.39
C ALA A 93 -9.79 1.31 3.72
N HIS A 94 -8.81 1.53 2.85
CA HIS A 94 -8.61 2.83 2.19
C HIS A 94 -8.95 2.87 0.69
N ALA A 95 -9.51 1.80 0.14
CA ALA A 95 -9.92 1.75 -1.26
C ALA A 95 -11.10 2.71 -1.55
N GLU A 96 -11.09 3.32 -2.75
CA GLU A 96 -12.16 4.22 -3.24
C GLU A 96 -13.51 3.48 -3.38
N SER A 97 -13.49 2.21 -3.81
CA SER A 97 -14.69 1.39 -3.91
C SER A 97 -14.74 0.32 -2.83
N VAL A 98 -15.88 0.24 -2.14
CA VAL A 98 -16.26 -0.87 -1.23
C VAL A 98 -16.71 -2.09 -2.07
N GLN A 99 -16.12 -2.30 -3.25
CA GLN A 99 -16.52 -3.46 -4.06
C GLN A 99 -16.25 -4.74 -3.25
N HIS A 100 -17.25 -5.60 -3.19
CA HIS A 100 -17.18 -6.89 -2.49
C HIS A 100 -16.12 -7.85 -3.06
N GLN A 101 -15.45 -7.48 -4.16
CA GLN A 101 -14.54 -8.32 -4.94
C GLN A 101 -13.23 -7.60 -5.28
N ASN A 102 -12.66 -6.88 -4.31
CA ASN A 102 -11.29 -6.40 -4.46
C ASN A 102 -10.37 -7.63 -4.49
N ALA A 103 -9.41 -7.70 -5.43
CA ALA A 103 -8.49 -8.85 -5.61
C ALA A 103 -7.71 -9.26 -4.33
N TRP A 104 -7.76 -8.41 -3.30
CA TRP A 104 -7.09 -8.52 -2.00
C TRP A 104 -8.00 -9.09 -0.90
N ARG A 105 -9.32 -9.15 -1.11
CA ARG A 105 -10.29 -9.60 -0.10
C ARG A 105 -10.25 -11.12 0.03
N LYS A 106 -9.39 -11.64 0.93
CA LYS A 106 -9.38 -13.05 1.34
C LYS A 106 -10.52 -13.43 2.30
N ASN A 107 -11.26 -12.45 2.83
CA ASN A 107 -12.42 -12.74 3.68
C ASN A 107 -13.56 -13.20 2.77
N THR A 108 -14.02 -14.42 2.96
CA THR A 108 -15.17 -14.95 2.23
C THR A 108 -16.42 -14.12 2.57
N PRO A 109 -17.38 -13.98 1.64
CA PRO A 109 -18.69 -13.36 1.91
C PRO A 109 -19.40 -13.92 3.17
N SER A 110 -19.06 -15.15 3.57
CA SER A 110 -19.57 -15.82 4.77
C SER A 110 -19.10 -15.23 6.12
N GLN A 111 -18.14 -14.31 6.14
CA GLN A 111 -17.68 -13.72 7.41
C GLN A 111 -18.53 -12.53 7.87
N ASN A 112 -19.23 -11.82 6.98
CA ASN A 112 -20.11 -10.66 7.27
C ASN A 112 -19.59 -9.68 8.36
N ILE A 113 -18.28 -9.56 8.52
CA ILE A 113 -17.66 -8.59 9.43
C ILE A 113 -17.44 -7.32 8.63
N GLU A 114 -18.08 -6.24 9.07
CA GLU A 114 -17.94 -4.93 8.47
C GLU A 114 -16.52 -4.39 8.74
N LEU A 115 -15.83 -4.06 7.65
CA LEU A 115 -14.58 -3.31 7.69
C LEU A 115 -14.92 -1.84 7.48
N ARG A 116 -14.66 -0.99 8.46
CA ARG A 116 -14.81 0.46 8.31
C ARG A 116 -13.87 0.96 7.22
N ASN A 117 -14.45 1.59 6.20
CA ASN A 117 -13.69 2.27 5.17
C ASN A 117 -13.14 3.59 5.74
N ALA A 118 -11.82 3.66 5.93
CA ALA A 118 -11.12 4.80 6.50
C ALA A 118 -11.26 6.05 5.63
N LEU A 119 -11.31 5.92 4.30
CA LEU A 119 -11.51 7.06 3.39
C LEU A 119 -12.88 7.70 3.64
N GLN A 120 -13.95 6.90 3.65
CA GLN A 120 -15.31 7.36 3.93
C GLN A 120 -15.45 7.90 5.36
N ALA A 121 -14.96 7.16 6.36
CA ALA A 121 -15.06 7.54 7.76
C ALA A 121 -14.25 8.80 8.11
N SER A 122 -13.18 9.09 7.35
CA SER A 122 -12.44 10.34 7.46
C SER A 122 -13.20 11.56 6.93
N GLY A 123 -14.29 11.38 6.17
CA GLY A 123 -15.03 12.49 5.56
C GLY A 123 -14.21 13.32 4.57
N ILE A 124 -13.14 12.75 4.01
CA ILE A 124 -12.37 13.32 2.90
C ILE A 124 -13.08 13.00 1.59
N ASP A 125 -12.93 13.88 0.59
CA ASP A 125 -13.38 13.62 -0.77
C ASP A 125 -12.76 12.30 -1.28
N PRO A 126 -13.58 11.29 -1.62
CA PRO A 126 -13.11 9.99 -2.09
C PRO A 126 -12.16 10.07 -3.29
N HIS A 127 -12.28 11.10 -4.13
CA HIS A 127 -11.43 11.28 -5.30
C HIS A 127 -10.01 11.77 -4.99
N LEU A 128 -9.78 12.30 -3.78
CA LEU A 128 -8.44 12.72 -3.36
C LEU A 128 -7.59 11.56 -2.84
N GLY A 129 -8.25 10.47 -2.42
CA GLY A 129 -7.61 9.32 -1.80
C GLY A 129 -6.94 9.64 -0.45
N ILE A 130 -6.46 8.59 0.21
CA ILE A 130 -5.66 8.67 1.44
C ILE A 130 -4.49 7.69 1.33
N ALA A 131 -3.38 7.99 2.01
CA ALA A 131 -2.20 7.12 2.02
C ALA A 131 -1.99 6.51 3.40
N VAL A 132 -1.41 5.32 3.46
CA VAL A 132 -0.99 4.71 4.74
C VAL A 132 0.28 5.41 5.22
N LYS A 133 0.23 6.05 6.38
CA LYS A 133 1.39 6.70 7.01
C LYS A 133 2.20 5.70 7.83
N GLN A 134 1.54 4.97 8.73
CA GLN A 134 2.17 4.02 9.63
C GLN A 134 1.19 2.96 10.14
N ILE A 135 1.72 1.78 10.43
CA ILE A 135 1.06 0.65 11.09
C ILE A 135 1.87 0.37 12.37
N HIS A 136 1.21 0.47 13.53
CA HIS A 136 1.88 0.61 14.82
C HIS A 136 0.99 0.13 15.99
N HIS A 137 1.42 0.34 17.23
CA HIS A 137 0.78 -0.16 18.46
C HIS A 137 0.42 -1.66 18.38
N TRP A 138 1.42 -2.47 18.02
CA TRP A 138 1.27 -3.91 17.87
C TRP A 138 0.96 -4.58 19.20
N GLN A 139 -0.06 -5.43 19.22
CA GLN A 139 -0.31 -6.40 20.27
C GLN A 139 -0.40 -7.77 19.60
N VAL A 140 0.57 -8.63 19.89
CA VAL A 140 0.82 -9.85 19.12
C VAL A 140 0.70 -11.07 20.02
N TRP A 141 -0.19 -11.98 19.65
CA TRP A 141 -0.34 -13.30 20.26
C TRP A 141 -0.36 -14.37 19.16
N PRO A 142 -0.12 -15.66 19.48
CA PRO A 142 -0.01 -16.69 18.45
C PRO A 142 -1.24 -16.85 17.55
N GLN A 143 -2.43 -16.48 18.03
CA GLN A 143 -3.69 -16.55 17.30
C GLN A 143 -4.39 -15.19 17.07
N ARG A 144 -3.82 -14.08 17.56
CA ARG A 144 -4.49 -12.77 17.54
C ARG A 144 -3.46 -11.67 17.31
N ILE A 145 -3.77 -10.72 16.44
CA ILE A 145 -2.96 -9.51 16.24
C ILE A 145 -3.89 -8.31 16.27
N VAL A 146 -3.56 -7.32 17.09
CA VAL A 146 -4.19 -6.00 17.09
C VAL A 146 -3.15 -4.97 16.67
N PHE A 147 -3.54 -4.04 15.79
CA PHE A 147 -2.69 -2.95 15.35
C PHE A 147 -3.49 -1.71 14.99
N ASP A 148 -2.84 -0.57 15.08
CA ASP A 148 -3.37 0.72 14.64
C ASP A 148 -2.79 1.09 13.29
N VAL A 149 -3.60 1.79 12.50
CA VAL A 149 -3.18 2.36 11.22
C VAL A 149 -3.46 3.84 11.23
N ASP A 150 -2.44 4.63 10.87
CA ASP A 150 -2.58 6.05 10.59
C ASP A 150 -2.67 6.24 9.08
N TYR A 151 -3.76 6.85 8.66
CA TYR A 151 -3.97 7.29 7.29
C TYR A 151 -3.67 8.78 7.18
N PHE A 152 -2.79 9.13 6.25
CA PHE A 152 -2.50 10.50 5.88
C PHE A 152 -3.57 11.03 4.93
N LEU A 153 -4.20 12.13 5.32
CA LEU A 153 -5.21 12.83 4.53
C LEU A 153 -4.54 14.00 3.78
N PRO A 154 -4.91 14.26 2.52
CA PRO A 154 -4.37 15.39 1.75
C PRO A 154 -4.63 16.73 2.45
N GLU A 155 -3.60 17.57 2.53
CA GLU A 155 -3.66 18.91 3.12
C GLU A 155 -2.66 19.84 2.41
N ARG A 156 -2.90 21.15 2.49
CA ARG A 156 -2.00 22.18 1.97
C ARG A 156 -0.68 22.19 2.73
N VAL A 157 0.40 22.44 1.99
CA VAL A 157 1.75 22.62 2.56
C VAL A 157 1.75 23.73 3.61
N GLY A 158 2.37 23.48 4.76
CA GLY A 158 2.47 24.44 5.86
C GLY A 158 1.37 24.30 6.93
N HIS A 159 0.38 23.44 6.72
CA HIS A 159 -0.65 23.14 7.71
C HIS A 159 -0.32 21.86 8.51
N ALA A 160 -1.06 21.67 9.61
CA ALA A 160 -0.97 20.45 10.40
C ALA A 160 -1.26 19.22 9.52
N PRO A 161 -0.50 18.11 9.67
CA PRO A 161 -0.82 16.88 8.98
C PRO A 161 -2.20 16.40 9.45
N GLN A 162 -3.09 16.15 8.51
CA GLN A 162 -4.37 15.55 8.81
C GLN A 162 -4.21 14.03 8.85
N ILE A 163 -4.49 13.43 10.01
CA ILE A 163 -4.37 11.99 10.24
C ILE A 163 -5.73 11.44 10.69
N TYR A 164 -6.18 10.37 10.05
CA TYR A 164 -7.25 9.53 10.55
C TYR A 164 -6.65 8.22 11.08
N ARG A 165 -7.05 7.80 12.28
CA ARG A 165 -6.57 6.58 12.92
C ARG A 165 -7.72 5.61 13.14
N ASP A 166 -7.47 4.33 12.86
CA ASP A 166 -8.35 3.25 13.27
C ASP A 166 -7.53 2.04 13.75
N ARG A 167 -8.21 1.15 14.46
CA ARG A 167 -7.66 -0.07 15.06
C ARG A 167 -8.30 -1.29 14.41
N TYR A 168 -7.46 -2.26 14.07
CA TYR A 168 -7.87 -3.49 13.38
C TYR A 168 -7.43 -4.71 14.17
N GLU A 169 -8.19 -5.78 14.04
CA GLU A 169 -7.88 -7.07 14.63
C GLU A 169 -7.86 -8.18 13.57
N LEU A 170 -6.85 -9.04 13.67
CA LEU A 170 -6.77 -10.29 12.93
C LEU A 170 -6.79 -11.47 13.88
N THR A 171 -7.46 -12.55 13.46
CA THR A 171 -7.45 -13.85 14.14
C THR A 171 -6.91 -14.92 13.21
N LYS A 172 -6.10 -15.83 13.76
CA LYS A 172 -5.56 -16.99 13.05
C LYS A 172 -6.58 -18.14 13.09
N THR A 173 -6.95 -18.65 11.93
CA THR A 173 -7.84 -19.80 11.76
C THR A 173 -7.12 -20.93 11.02
N PRO A 174 -7.70 -22.14 10.92
CA PRO A 174 -7.16 -23.19 10.05
C PRO A 174 -7.02 -22.77 8.56
N ALA A 175 -7.82 -21.81 8.10
CA ALA A 175 -7.75 -21.26 6.74
C ALA A 175 -6.69 -20.15 6.58
N GLY A 176 -6.00 -19.77 7.67
CA GLY A 176 -5.03 -18.68 7.71
C GLY A 176 -5.51 -17.49 8.54
N TRP A 177 -4.78 -16.38 8.42
CA TRP A 177 -5.12 -15.13 9.09
C TRP A 177 -6.32 -14.45 8.43
N MET A 178 -7.27 -14.03 9.24
CA MET A 178 -8.51 -13.39 8.81
C MET A 178 -8.72 -12.10 9.60
N PHE A 179 -9.36 -11.11 8.97
CA PHE A 179 -9.83 -9.94 9.72
C PHE A 179 -10.99 -10.36 10.62
N SER A 180 -10.87 -10.07 11.91
CA SER A 180 -11.88 -10.42 12.93
C SER A 180 -12.69 -9.22 13.40
N GLY A 181 -12.41 -8.02 12.90
CA GLY A 181 -13.18 -6.81 13.16
C GLY A 181 -12.35 -5.68 13.74
N HIS A 182 -13.06 -4.68 14.25
CA HIS A 182 -12.49 -3.57 14.99
C HIS A 182 -12.63 -3.82 16.50
N PRO A 183 -11.55 -3.69 17.29
CA PRO A 183 -11.65 -3.84 18.75
C PRO A 183 -12.62 -2.84 19.41
N HIS A 184 -12.87 -1.70 18.76
CA HIS A 184 -13.79 -0.68 19.23
C HIS A 184 -14.93 -0.42 18.22
N PRO A 185 -16.17 -0.19 18.69
CA PRO A 185 -17.31 0.15 17.81
C PRO A 185 -17.10 1.44 17.02
N GLN A 186 -16.36 2.40 17.59
CA GLN A 186 -15.97 3.64 16.94
C GLN A 186 -14.49 3.59 16.55
N ALA A 187 -14.14 4.31 15.49
CA ALA A 187 -12.75 4.54 15.17
C ALA A 187 -12.10 5.49 16.19
N ILE A 188 -10.77 5.44 16.28
CA ILE A 188 -10.01 6.45 17.04
C ILE A 188 -10.24 7.84 16.41
N GLY A 189 -10.38 7.89 15.09
CA GLY A 189 -10.88 9.06 14.37
C GLY A 189 -9.77 10.02 13.95
N LYS A 190 -10.17 11.27 13.63
CA LYS A 190 -9.24 12.32 13.23
C LYS A 190 -8.39 12.76 14.42
N LEU A 191 -7.08 12.78 14.23
CA LEU A 191 -6.15 13.21 15.27
C LEU A 191 -5.91 14.72 15.21
N THR A 192 -5.88 15.35 16.38
CA THR A 192 -5.46 16.75 16.51
C THR A 192 -3.98 16.81 16.85
N CYS A 193 -3.13 16.99 15.83
CA CYS A 193 -1.68 17.06 16.01
C CYS A 193 -1.24 18.48 16.44
N GLN A 194 -0.27 18.56 17.33
CA GLN A 194 0.30 19.82 17.83
C GLN A 194 1.69 20.05 17.25
N PHE A 195 2.03 21.30 16.98
CA PHE A 195 3.37 21.67 16.53
C PHE A 195 4.27 21.94 17.74
N VAL A 196 5.23 21.06 17.99
CA VAL A 196 6.14 21.10 19.14
C VAL A 196 7.56 20.90 18.66
N ASN A 197 8.50 21.77 19.06
CA ASN A 197 9.93 21.67 18.71
C ASN A 197 10.18 21.47 17.20
N ALA A 198 9.49 22.25 16.36
CA ALA A 198 9.56 22.16 14.90
C ALA A 198 9.06 20.84 14.27
N LEU A 199 8.29 20.03 15.02
CA LEU A 199 7.71 18.77 14.56
C LEU A 199 6.22 18.70 14.88
N TRP A 200 5.44 18.09 13.98
CA TRP A 200 4.05 17.77 14.24
C TRP A 200 3.93 16.48 15.05
N VAL A 201 3.39 16.59 16.26
CA VAL A 201 3.20 15.48 17.20
C VAL A 201 1.71 15.20 17.32
N CYS A 202 1.29 13.99 16.95
CA CYS A 202 -0.09 13.53 17.08
C CYS A 202 -0.25 12.75 18.38
N PRO A 203 -1.46 12.75 19.00
CA PRO A 203 -1.71 11.99 20.22
C PRO A 203 -1.38 10.49 20.03
N PRO A 204 -0.89 9.82 21.09
CA PRO A 204 -0.71 8.37 21.07
C PRO A 204 -2.08 7.69 20.96
N SER A 205 -2.06 6.40 20.68
CA SER A 205 -3.32 5.65 20.68
C SER A 205 -3.85 5.49 22.10
N PRO A 206 -5.18 5.50 22.28
CA PRO A 206 -5.75 5.19 23.58
C PRO A 206 -5.36 3.78 24.01
N ALA A 207 -5.18 3.61 25.32
CA ALA A 207 -5.00 2.30 25.92
C ALA A 207 -6.16 1.37 25.50
N PRO A 208 -5.89 0.08 25.29
CA PRO A 208 -6.92 -0.91 24.95
C PRO A 208 -8.00 -1.03 26.03
#